data_AF-A0A179B4G9-F1
#
_entry.id   AF-A0A179B4G9-F1
#
_cell.length_a   1.000
_cell.length_b   1.000
_cell.length_c   1.000
_cell.angle_alpha   90.00
_cell.angle_beta   90.00
_cell.angle_gamma   90.00
#
_symmetry.space_group_name_H-M   'P 1'
#
loop_
_entity.id
_entity.type
_entity.pdbx_description
1 polymer ?
#
loop_
_entity_poly.entity_id
_entity_poly.type
_entity_poly.pdbx_seq_one_letter_code
_entity_poly.pdbx_strand_id
1 'polypeptide(L)'
;MGIQLRFAAFSDVGLVRSNNQDAGYASPNLLVLADGMGGAAAGDVASSVAVGHLASLDDDVYGADDLIPLLRTAVNEAHTDLVDRAKADPELSGMGTTCIALLRSSNKLGMVHIGDSRAYLLRDGVLTQVTHDHTLVQFLVDHGQITPEEAENHPKRNVIMRALGDTPGDVEIDESIREAVPGDRWLLCSDGLFGVVAHDTIESTLAGMDIVHAGERLIELALAGGAPDNVTVVLAEVVDDKSTHEVPRSQYPIVVGSAAVDYRKPTRGGTSAAAKAAALTSKRAVKNAAESESEAVPEEPPRSRAAARLAVVFAVLAIVFGGLFAAYRWTQGQYYVAVDGGKVTIYRGIPESIGPISFSSVYERTNIPVSQLPSVARERLSSPITRSSLGEARAVVSNLRAQRSTPSPSPSPSPSTTSPTPTAPGQEQPGQPGQPVQPGQSNQPAQPGQPSQTSNPTPGANP
;
A
#
# COMPACT_ATOMS: atom_id res chain seq x y z
N MET A 1 -35.65 8.90 -24.86
CA MET A 1 -35.33 10.30 -25.26
C MET A 1 -33.82 10.44 -25.24
N GLY A 2 -33.22 11.05 -26.26
CA GLY A 2 -31.80 11.36 -26.24
C GLY A 2 -31.56 12.50 -25.25
N ILE A 3 -30.52 12.37 -24.43
CA ILE A 3 -30.02 13.45 -23.57
C ILE A 3 -28.57 13.73 -23.93
N GLN A 4 -28.08 14.91 -23.56
CA GLN A 4 -26.67 15.28 -23.60
C GLN A 4 -26.23 15.82 -22.24
N LEU A 5 -24.93 15.78 -21.97
CA LEU A 5 -24.32 16.46 -20.84
C LEU A 5 -23.66 17.75 -21.33
N ARG A 6 -24.08 18.89 -20.79
CA ARG A 6 -23.23 20.08 -20.75
C ARG A 6 -22.33 19.95 -19.54
N PHE A 7 -21.05 20.22 -19.66
CA PHE A 7 -20.10 19.96 -18.59
C PHE A 7 -19.11 21.09 -18.39
N ALA A 8 -18.58 21.16 -17.18
CA ALA A 8 -17.50 22.06 -16.80
C ALA A 8 -16.64 21.38 -15.74
N ALA A 9 -15.36 21.67 -15.69
CA ALA A 9 -14.47 21.16 -14.66
C ALA A 9 -13.48 22.24 -14.23
N PHE A 10 -13.21 22.31 -12.93
CA PHE A 10 -12.31 23.28 -12.34
C PHE A 10 -11.50 22.63 -11.23
N SER A 11 -10.25 23.05 -11.10
CA SER A 11 -9.37 22.60 -10.03
C SER A 11 -8.45 23.74 -9.61
N ASP A 12 -8.16 23.84 -8.31
CA ASP A 12 -7.21 24.77 -7.72
C ASP A 12 -6.39 24.06 -6.63
N VAL A 13 -5.10 24.39 -6.53
CA VAL A 13 -4.20 23.82 -5.52
C VAL A 13 -4.59 24.21 -4.08
N GLY A 14 -5.39 25.27 -3.91
CA GLY A 14 -5.73 25.81 -2.61
C GLY A 14 -4.64 26.74 -2.07
N LEU A 15 -4.75 27.10 -0.78
CA LEU A 15 -3.92 28.15 -0.18
C LEU A 15 -2.80 27.61 0.72
N VAL A 16 -2.83 26.31 1.00
CA VAL A 16 -1.92 25.66 1.97
C VAL A 16 -1.04 24.60 1.30
N ARG A 17 -1.60 23.77 0.41
CA ARG A 17 -0.85 22.71 -0.28
C ARG A 17 0.14 23.29 -1.29
N SER A 18 1.25 22.58 -1.50
CA SER A 18 2.30 22.98 -2.45
C SER A 18 2.06 22.50 -3.87
N ASN A 19 1.26 21.45 -4.03
CA ASN A 19 0.98 20.76 -5.28
C ASN A 19 -0.47 20.31 -5.30
N ASN A 20 -0.99 20.13 -6.52
CA ASN A 20 -2.35 19.65 -6.73
C ASN A 20 -2.32 18.15 -6.98
N GLN A 21 -2.90 17.39 -6.05
CA GLN A 21 -3.00 15.93 -6.10
C GLN A 21 -4.40 15.48 -6.54
N ASP A 22 -5.34 16.38 -6.75
CA ASP A 22 -6.63 16.07 -7.37
C ASP A 22 -6.48 15.94 -8.89
N ALA A 23 -7.31 15.11 -9.51
CA ALA A 23 -7.50 15.03 -10.95
C ALA A 23 -8.99 15.02 -11.31
N GLY A 24 -9.34 15.62 -12.44
CA GLY A 24 -10.71 15.60 -12.95
C GLY A 24 -10.78 15.49 -14.47
N TYR A 25 -11.84 14.85 -14.95
CA TYR A 25 -12.15 14.68 -16.37
C TYR A 25 -13.63 14.90 -16.62
N ALA A 26 -13.98 15.63 -17.67
CA ALA A 26 -15.36 15.88 -18.04
C ALA A 26 -15.53 15.88 -19.56
N SER A 27 -16.48 15.10 -20.05
CA SER A 27 -16.81 14.97 -21.46
C SER A 27 -18.33 14.82 -21.66
N PRO A 28 -18.82 14.70 -22.92
CA PRO A 28 -20.23 14.43 -23.18
C PRO A 28 -20.76 13.11 -22.61
N ASN A 29 -19.88 12.12 -22.33
CA ASN A 29 -20.29 10.79 -21.88
C ASN A 29 -19.66 10.38 -20.54
N LEU A 30 -18.60 11.03 -20.08
CA LEU A 30 -17.84 10.60 -18.92
C LEU A 30 -17.51 11.79 -18.00
N LEU A 31 -17.75 11.60 -16.71
CA LEU A 31 -17.29 12.49 -15.65
C LEU A 31 -16.44 11.68 -14.69
N VAL A 32 -15.26 12.17 -14.32
CA VAL A 32 -14.36 11.50 -13.36
C VAL A 32 -13.78 12.54 -12.40
N LEU A 33 -13.70 12.19 -11.13
CA LEU A 33 -12.92 12.91 -10.14
C LEU A 33 -12.13 11.93 -9.29
N ALA A 34 -10.86 12.23 -9.05
CA ALA A 34 -9.97 11.44 -8.23
C ALA A 34 -9.14 12.36 -7.32
N ASP A 35 -9.18 12.14 -6.01
CA ASP A 35 -8.41 12.87 -5.00
C ASP A 35 -7.24 11.99 -4.56
N GLY A 36 -6.04 12.42 -4.94
CA GLY A 36 -4.82 11.67 -4.77
C GLY A 36 -4.20 11.88 -3.39
N MET A 37 -3.92 10.77 -2.71
CA MET A 37 -3.29 10.76 -1.40
C MET A 37 -1.93 10.03 -1.43
N GLY A 38 -1.08 10.41 -0.48
CA GLY A 38 0.30 9.92 -0.37
C GLY A 38 1.28 11.09 -0.21
N GLY A 39 2.57 10.78 -0.12
CA GLY A 39 3.61 11.81 -0.17
C GLY A 39 3.46 12.72 -1.41
N ALA A 40 4.10 13.89 -1.41
CA ALA A 40 3.84 14.94 -2.42
C ALA A 40 3.86 14.42 -3.88
N ALA A 41 4.81 13.55 -4.25
CA ALA A 41 4.93 13.00 -5.61
C ALA A 41 4.13 11.71 -5.87
N ALA A 42 3.41 11.21 -4.87
CA ALA A 42 2.73 9.93 -4.92
C ALA A 42 1.23 10.11 -5.21
N GLY A 43 0.61 11.11 -4.59
CA GLY A 43 -0.82 11.40 -4.78
C GLY A 43 -1.16 11.94 -6.16
N ASP A 44 -0.36 12.83 -6.74
CA ASP A 44 -0.58 13.37 -8.09
C ASP A 44 -0.46 12.30 -9.18
N VAL A 45 0.51 11.39 -9.04
CA VAL A 45 0.63 10.19 -9.87
C VAL A 45 -0.60 9.31 -9.71
N ALA A 46 -1.05 9.06 -8.47
CA ALA A 46 -2.16 8.16 -8.23
C ALA A 46 -3.48 8.62 -8.88
N SER A 47 -3.87 9.88 -8.65
CA SER A 47 -5.11 10.44 -9.21
C SER A 47 -5.04 10.56 -10.73
N SER A 48 -3.88 10.93 -11.29
CA SER A 48 -3.70 11.04 -12.75
C SER A 48 -3.79 9.69 -13.46
N VAL A 49 -3.23 8.63 -12.86
CA VAL A 49 -3.33 7.26 -13.39
C VAL A 49 -4.78 6.79 -13.37
N ALA A 50 -5.50 6.99 -12.26
CA ALA A 50 -6.92 6.63 -12.18
C ALA A 50 -7.76 7.34 -13.24
N VAL A 51 -7.61 8.67 -13.39
CA VAL A 51 -8.31 9.42 -14.43
C VAL A 51 -7.93 8.94 -15.84
N GLY A 52 -6.65 8.62 -16.08
CA GLY A 52 -6.18 8.13 -17.38
C GLY A 52 -6.83 6.79 -17.79
N HIS A 53 -6.93 5.83 -16.88
CA HIS A 53 -7.62 4.56 -17.14
C HIS A 53 -9.09 4.78 -17.45
N LEU A 54 -9.79 5.60 -16.65
CA LEU A 54 -11.21 5.86 -16.84
C LEU A 54 -11.50 6.66 -18.11
N ALA A 55 -10.64 7.62 -18.48
CA ALA A 55 -10.78 8.44 -19.68
C ALA A 55 -10.80 7.62 -20.99
N SER A 56 -10.19 6.43 -21.00
CA SER A 56 -10.25 5.52 -22.16
C SER A 56 -11.66 5.03 -22.49
N LEU A 57 -12.59 5.11 -21.53
CA LEU A 57 -14.00 4.78 -21.75
C LEU A 57 -14.74 5.85 -22.57
N ASP A 58 -14.17 7.04 -22.75
CA ASP A 58 -14.85 8.09 -23.52
C ASP A 58 -14.75 7.91 -25.05
N ASP A 59 -13.91 6.96 -25.51
CA ASP A 59 -13.62 6.73 -26.92
C ASP A 59 -14.74 6.00 -27.69
N ASP A 60 -15.63 5.31 -26.98
CA ASP A 60 -16.67 4.45 -27.57
C ASP A 60 -18.10 4.81 -27.08
N VAL A 61 -19.10 4.25 -27.77
CA VAL A 61 -20.52 4.35 -27.37
C VAL A 61 -20.99 3.00 -26.86
N TYR A 62 -21.39 2.94 -25.59
CA TYR A 62 -21.75 1.69 -24.92
C TYR A 62 -23.26 1.51 -24.74
N GLY A 63 -23.68 0.27 -24.55
CA GLY A 63 -25.03 -0.07 -24.09
C GLY A 63 -25.21 0.21 -22.60
N ALA A 64 -26.46 0.38 -22.16
CA ALA A 64 -26.76 0.63 -20.75
C ALA A 64 -26.34 -0.52 -19.82
N ASP A 65 -26.40 -1.76 -20.31
CA ASP A 65 -26.04 -2.97 -19.56
C ASP A 65 -24.51 -3.11 -19.38
N ASP A 66 -23.72 -2.45 -20.22
CA ASP A 66 -22.25 -2.52 -20.21
C ASP A 66 -21.62 -1.48 -19.28
N LEU A 67 -22.37 -0.46 -18.85
CA LEU A 67 -21.84 0.69 -18.10
C LEU A 67 -21.08 0.28 -16.84
N ILE A 68 -21.72 -0.54 -15.98
CA ILE A 68 -21.12 -0.97 -14.71
C ILE A 68 -19.95 -1.94 -14.93
N PRO A 69 -20.05 -3.00 -15.77
CA PRO A 69 -18.91 -3.84 -16.10
C PRO A 69 -17.68 -3.07 -16.61
N LEU A 70 -17.87 -2.08 -17.48
CA LEU A 70 -16.78 -1.26 -18.03
C LEU A 70 -16.13 -0.39 -16.94
N LEU A 71 -16.93 0.34 -16.16
CA LEU A 71 -16.42 1.15 -15.05
C LEU A 71 -15.67 0.30 -14.03
N ARG A 72 -16.21 -0.85 -13.63
CA ARG A 72 -15.55 -1.78 -12.71
C ARG A 72 -14.21 -2.26 -13.24
N THR A 73 -14.17 -2.63 -14.52
CA THR A 73 -12.93 -3.10 -15.18
C THR A 73 -11.87 -2.00 -15.17
N ALA A 74 -12.22 -0.79 -15.62
CA ALA A 74 -11.29 0.34 -15.64
C ALA A 74 -10.79 0.74 -14.24
N VAL A 75 -11.65 0.70 -13.22
CA VAL A 75 -11.25 0.97 -11.82
C VAL A 75 -10.30 -0.12 -11.27
N ASN A 76 -10.55 -1.40 -11.58
CA ASN A 76 -9.67 -2.49 -11.16
C ASN A 76 -8.32 -2.48 -11.89
N GLU A 77 -8.31 -2.12 -13.18
CA GLU A 77 -7.08 -1.91 -13.94
C GLU A 77 -6.26 -0.75 -13.38
N ALA A 78 -6.91 0.38 -13.05
CA ALA A 78 -6.28 1.49 -12.35
C ALA A 78 -5.72 1.06 -11.00
N HIS A 79 -6.48 0.34 -10.18
CA HIS A 79 -6.00 -0.18 -8.90
C HIS A 79 -4.75 -1.05 -9.05
N THR A 80 -4.77 -1.98 -10.01
CA THR A 80 -3.66 -2.90 -10.26
C THR A 80 -2.40 -2.13 -10.67
N ASP A 81 -2.54 -1.17 -11.60
CA ASP A 81 -1.42 -0.31 -12.03
C ASP A 81 -0.85 0.49 -10.85
N LEU A 82 -1.71 1.05 -10.00
CA LEU A 82 -1.26 1.76 -8.80
C LEU A 82 -0.49 0.85 -7.84
N VAL A 83 -1.03 -0.32 -7.52
CA VAL A 83 -0.37 -1.28 -6.63
C VAL A 83 0.99 -1.72 -7.20
N ASP A 84 1.09 -1.94 -8.51
CA ASP A 84 2.33 -2.38 -9.14
C ASP A 84 3.39 -1.26 -9.20
N ARG A 85 2.98 0.00 -9.44
CA ARG A 85 3.88 1.16 -9.34
C ARG A 85 4.40 1.37 -7.92
N ALA A 86 3.53 1.27 -6.91
CA ALA A 86 3.92 1.41 -5.51
C ALA A 86 4.89 0.30 -5.04
N LYS A 87 4.82 -0.89 -5.66
CA LYS A 87 5.81 -1.98 -5.44
C LYS A 87 7.13 -1.73 -6.18
N ALA A 88 7.07 -1.16 -7.38
CA ALA A 88 8.25 -0.94 -8.21
C ALA A 88 9.10 0.25 -7.75
N ASP A 89 8.47 1.28 -7.19
CA ASP A 89 9.13 2.51 -6.76
C ASP A 89 8.83 2.81 -5.27
N PRO A 90 9.84 2.73 -4.38
CA PRO A 90 9.70 3.10 -2.98
C PRO A 90 9.24 4.55 -2.74
N GLU A 91 9.47 5.48 -3.67
CA GLU A 91 9.00 6.87 -3.54
C GLU A 91 7.48 6.99 -3.73
N LEU A 92 6.85 5.99 -4.36
CA LEU A 92 5.40 5.88 -4.56
C LEU A 92 4.74 4.99 -3.49
N SER A 93 5.48 4.60 -2.44
CA SER A 93 4.93 3.77 -1.37
C SER A 93 3.81 4.49 -0.62
N GLY A 94 2.69 3.80 -0.44
CA GLY A 94 1.50 4.35 0.21
C GLY A 94 0.74 5.36 -0.65
N MET A 95 0.96 5.38 -1.97
CA MET A 95 0.11 6.14 -2.87
C MET A 95 -1.28 5.52 -2.94
N GLY A 96 -2.27 6.38 -3.03
CA GLY A 96 -3.62 5.97 -3.31
C GLY A 96 -4.45 7.12 -3.83
N THR A 97 -5.68 6.84 -4.23
CA THR A 97 -6.60 7.88 -4.67
C THR A 97 -8.03 7.48 -4.42
N THR A 98 -8.88 8.45 -4.14
CA THR A 98 -10.33 8.28 -4.31
C THR A 98 -10.65 8.18 -5.81
N CYS A 99 -11.86 7.73 -6.12
CA CYS A 99 -12.37 7.79 -7.49
C CYS A 99 -13.90 7.84 -7.47
N ILE A 100 -14.46 8.79 -8.21
CA ILE A 100 -15.86 8.79 -8.62
C ILE A 100 -15.89 8.87 -10.14
N ALA A 101 -16.65 8.00 -10.79
CA ALA A 101 -16.88 8.09 -12.23
C ALA A 101 -18.35 7.90 -12.58
N LEU A 102 -18.85 8.72 -13.50
CA LEU A 102 -20.17 8.60 -14.10
C LEU A 102 -20.02 8.42 -15.61
N LEU A 103 -20.48 7.28 -16.14
CA LEU A 103 -20.48 6.96 -17.56
C LEU A 103 -21.92 6.94 -18.09
N ARG A 104 -22.16 7.63 -19.19
CA ARG A 104 -23.48 7.79 -19.79
C ARG A 104 -23.69 6.80 -20.94
N SER A 105 -24.85 6.16 -20.95
CA SER A 105 -25.43 5.56 -22.16
C SER A 105 -26.88 6.00 -22.28
N SER A 106 -27.21 6.67 -23.39
CA SER A 106 -28.55 7.22 -23.61
C SER A 106 -29.01 8.08 -22.43
N ASN A 107 -30.10 7.71 -21.74
CA ASN A 107 -30.64 8.36 -20.54
C ASN A 107 -30.24 7.68 -19.22
N LYS A 108 -29.25 6.78 -19.24
CA LYS A 108 -28.74 6.10 -18.06
C LYS A 108 -27.32 6.58 -17.75
N LEU A 109 -27.03 6.67 -16.45
CA LEU A 109 -25.71 6.96 -15.90
C LEU A 109 -25.31 5.78 -15.01
N GLY A 110 -24.25 5.07 -15.41
CA GLY A 110 -23.55 4.14 -14.53
C GLY A 110 -22.62 4.94 -13.65
N MET A 111 -22.61 4.67 -12.36
CA MET A 111 -21.77 5.35 -11.38
C MET A 111 -20.97 4.33 -10.59
N VAL A 112 -19.68 4.61 -10.42
CA VAL A 112 -18.80 3.92 -9.48
C VAL A 112 -18.19 4.92 -8.49
N HIS A 113 -17.98 4.49 -7.26
CA HIS A 113 -17.42 5.33 -6.20
C HIS A 113 -16.55 4.53 -5.23
N ILE A 114 -15.42 5.14 -4.86
CA ILE A 114 -14.57 4.74 -3.75
C ILE A 114 -13.88 5.96 -3.14
N GLY A 115 -13.90 6.07 -1.82
CA GLY A 115 -13.23 7.12 -1.07
C GLY A 115 -14.24 8.06 -0.43
N ASP A 116 -13.83 9.29 -0.16
CA ASP A 116 -14.64 10.30 0.51
C ASP A 116 -14.94 11.52 -0.36
N SER A 117 -14.43 11.57 -1.58
CA SER A 117 -14.94 12.50 -2.59
C SER A 117 -16.43 12.28 -2.82
N ARG A 118 -17.19 13.35 -3.08
CA ARG A 118 -18.65 13.30 -3.09
C ARG A 118 -19.25 13.60 -4.45
N ALA A 119 -20.32 12.87 -4.78
CA ALA A 119 -21.21 13.24 -5.87
C ALA A 119 -22.55 13.73 -5.32
N TYR A 120 -23.04 14.82 -5.89
CA TYR A 120 -24.34 15.41 -5.59
C TYR A 120 -25.19 15.47 -6.87
N LEU A 121 -26.49 15.26 -6.69
CA LEU A 121 -27.52 15.49 -7.70
C LEU A 121 -28.44 16.61 -7.22
N LEU A 122 -28.50 17.69 -7.99
CA LEU A 122 -29.53 18.71 -7.86
C LEU A 122 -30.68 18.37 -8.81
N ARG A 123 -31.85 18.07 -8.25
CA ARG A 123 -33.08 17.81 -8.99
C ARG A 123 -34.24 18.53 -8.32
N ASP A 124 -35.07 19.20 -9.11
CA ASP A 124 -36.23 19.97 -8.62
C ASP A 124 -35.88 20.97 -7.50
N GLY A 125 -34.67 21.54 -7.56
CA GLY A 125 -34.18 22.52 -6.59
C GLY A 125 -33.63 21.95 -5.29
N VAL A 126 -33.54 20.61 -5.14
CA VAL A 126 -33.00 19.95 -3.94
C VAL A 126 -31.68 19.27 -4.25
N LEU A 127 -30.63 19.62 -3.51
CA LEU A 127 -29.31 19.00 -3.62
C LEU A 127 -29.25 17.76 -2.73
N THR A 128 -29.01 16.60 -3.33
CA THR A 128 -28.89 15.33 -2.59
C THR A 128 -27.51 14.73 -2.81
N GLN A 129 -26.81 14.38 -1.72
CA GLN A 129 -25.60 13.58 -1.81
C GLN A 129 -25.96 12.16 -2.26
N VAL A 130 -25.33 11.66 -3.33
CA VAL A 130 -25.64 10.36 -3.92
C VAL A 130 -24.61 9.27 -3.61
N THR A 131 -23.44 9.67 -3.11
CA THR A 131 -22.35 8.79 -2.66
C THR A 131 -22.38 8.64 -1.15
N HIS A 132 -21.81 7.55 -0.66
CA HIS A 132 -21.66 7.28 0.76
C HIS A 132 -20.17 7.28 1.11
N ASP A 133 -19.72 8.19 1.96
CA ASP A 133 -18.29 8.40 2.20
C ASP A 133 -17.64 7.16 2.82
N HIS A 134 -16.53 6.69 2.25
CA HIS A 134 -15.75 5.60 2.82
C HIS A 134 -14.77 6.09 3.89
N THR A 135 -15.27 6.81 4.90
CA THR A 135 -14.47 7.34 6.02
C THR A 135 -14.75 6.61 7.33
N LEU A 136 -13.81 6.72 8.28
CA LEU A 136 -14.00 6.21 9.64
C LEU A 136 -15.22 6.86 10.30
N VAL A 137 -15.41 8.16 10.14
CA VAL A 137 -16.54 8.86 10.78
C VAL A 137 -17.87 8.43 10.18
N GLN A 138 -17.94 8.19 8.88
CA GLN A 138 -19.16 7.65 8.26
C GLN A 138 -19.46 6.25 8.82
N PHE A 139 -18.44 5.39 8.95
CA PHE A 139 -18.60 4.09 9.60
C PHE A 139 -19.14 4.21 11.04
N LEU A 140 -18.65 5.17 11.82
CA LEU A 140 -19.12 5.40 13.19
C LEU A 140 -20.57 5.90 13.22
N VAL A 141 -20.96 6.78 12.29
CA VAL A 141 -22.35 7.26 12.13
C VAL A 141 -23.28 6.12 11.77
N ASP A 142 -22.91 5.28 10.80
CA ASP A 142 -23.72 4.16 10.32
C ASP A 142 -24.00 3.13 11.45
N HIS A 143 -23.05 3.00 12.39
CA HIS A 143 -23.17 2.12 13.55
C HIS A 143 -23.77 2.82 14.79
N GLY A 144 -24.25 4.06 14.65
CA GLY A 144 -24.87 4.84 15.72
C GLY A 144 -23.91 5.17 16.87
N GLN A 145 -22.60 5.17 16.63
CA GLN A 145 -21.59 5.47 17.64
C GLN A 145 -21.38 6.97 17.83
N ILE A 146 -21.63 7.76 16.79
CA ILE A 146 -21.61 9.23 16.80
C ILE A 146 -22.78 9.75 15.94
N THR A 147 -23.18 11.00 16.17
CA THR A 147 -24.16 11.67 15.29
C THR A 147 -23.48 12.29 14.05
N PRO A 148 -24.24 12.61 12.98
CA PRO A 148 -23.69 13.35 11.83
C PRO A 148 -23.04 14.68 12.22
N GLU A 149 -23.60 15.39 13.19
CA GLU A 149 -23.04 16.68 13.68
C GLU A 149 -21.73 16.48 14.45
N GLU A 150 -21.60 15.37 15.18
CA GLU A 150 -20.35 14.99 15.86
C GLU A 150 -19.27 14.57 14.85
N ALA A 151 -19.65 13.94 13.74
CA ALA A 151 -18.74 13.52 12.68
C ALA A 151 -17.99 14.71 12.04
N GLU A 152 -18.67 15.84 11.82
CA GLU A 152 -18.09 17.06 11.24
C GLU A 152 -16.91 17.60 12.05
N ASN A 153 -16.99 17.47 13.38
CA ASN A 153 -15.98 18.00 14.31
C ASN A 153 -15.01 16.91 14.81
N HIS A 154 -15.12 15.69 14.31
CA HIS A 154 -14.34 14.57 14.81
C HIS A 154 -12.85 14.70 14.42
N PRO A 155 -11.90 14.43 15.35
CA PRO A 155 -10.46 14.54 15.07
C PRO A 155 -9.96 13.65 13.93
N LYS A 156 -10.68 12.56 13.64
CA LYS A 156 -10.36 11.60 12.58
C LYS A 156 -11.33 11.65 11.39
N ARG A 157 -11.96 12.80 11.13
CA ARG A 157 -12.92 12.93 10.03
C ARG A 157 -12.32 12.69 8.64
N ASN A 158 -11.03 12.99 8.45
CA ASN A 158 -10.30 12.79 7.20
C ASN A 158 -9.66 11.38 7.09
N VAL A 159 -10.02 10.42 7.95
CA VAL A 159 -9.46 9.06 7.86
C VAL A 159 -10.29 8.25 6.88
N ILE A 160 -9.75 8.08 5.67
CA ILE A 160 -10.33 7.24 4.61
C ILE A 160 -10.09 5.77 4.94
N MET A 161 -11.11 4.94 4.70
CA MET A 161 -11.12 3.49 4.94
C MET A 161 -10.97 2.67 3.65
N ARG A 162 -11.34 3.23 2.49
CA ARG A 162 -11.24 2.57 1.18
C ARG A 162 -10.73 3.56 0.14
N ALA A 163 -9.67 3.19 -0.56
CA ALA A 163 -9.09 3.94 -1.66
C ALA A 163 -8.42 3.00 -2.68
N LEU A 164 -8.21 3.48 -3.90
CA LEU A 164 -7.45 2.75 -4.91
C LEU A 164 -5.95 2.80 -4.58
N GLY A 165 -5.20 1.75 -4.92
CA GLY A 165 -3.75 1.67 -4.72
C GLY A 165 -3.25 1.38 -3.31
N ASP A 166 -4.06 1.62 -2.26
CA ASP A 166 -3.61 1.57 -0.87
C ASP A 166 -3.24 0.15 -0.37
N THR A 167 -4.11 -0.84 -0.62
CA THR A 167 -3.89 -2.23 -0.18
C THR A 167 -3.97 -3.20 -1.35
N PRO A 168 -3.03 -4.16 -1.50
CA PRO A 168 -3.13 -5.19 -2.52
C PRO A 168 -4.35 -6.11 -2.32
N GLY A 169 -5.14 -6.33 -3.37
CA GLY A 169 -6.26 -7.25 -3.34
C GLY A 169 -7.40 -6.79 -4.25
N ASP A 170 -8.57 -7.42 -4.09
CA ASP A 170 -9.79 -6.96 -4.76
C ASP A 170 -10.26 -5.65 -4.14
N VAL A 171 -10.61 -4.69 -4.99
CA VAL A 171 -11.22 -3.42 -4.55
C VAL A 171 -12.71 -3.62 -4.48
N GLU A 172 -13.26 -3.50 -3.28
CA GLU A 172 -14.69 -3.28 -3.15
C GLU A 172 -14.97 -1.85 -3.63
N ILE A 173 -15.89 -1.68 -4.59
CA ILE A 173 -16.38 -0.38 -5.06
C ILE A 173 -17.90 -0.31 -4.95
N ASP A 174 -18.42 0.90 -4.78
CA ASP A 174 -19.85 1.13 -4.74
C ASP A 174 -20.35 1.39 -6.17
N GLU A 175 -21.40 0.68 -6.60
CA GLU A 175 -21.90 0.67 -7.97
C GLU A 175 -23.38 1.00 -8.02
N SER A 176 -23.80 1.83 -8.99
CA SER A 176 -25.22 2.16 -9.16
C SER A 176 -25.56 2.64 -10.56
N ILE A 177 -26.75 2.31 -11.04
CA ILE A 177 -27.32 2.85 -12.28
C ILE A 177 -28.39 3.88 -11.92
N ARG A 178 -28.33 5.05 -12.56
CA ARG A 178 -29.28 6.13 -12.37
C ARG A 178 -29.89 6.56 -13.70
N GLU A 179 -31.09 7.12 -13.61
CA GLU A 179 -31.76 7.73 -14.75
C GLU A 179 -31.47 9.23 -14.76
N ALA A 180 -30.99 9.69 -15.91
CA ALA A 180 -30.71 11.09 -16.18
C ALA A 180 -31.93 11.76 -16.82
N VAL A 181 -32.41 12.80 -16.15
CA VAL A 181 -33.59 13.57 -16.52
C VAL A 181 -33.13 14.97 -16.93
N PRO A 182 -33.63 15.53 -18.06
CA PRO A 182 -33.33 16.89 -18.43
C PRO A 182 -33.60 17.89 -17.29
N GLY A 183 -32.64 18.76 -17.01
CA GLY A 183 -32.64 19.69 -15.88
C GLY A 183 -31.83 19.22 -14.68
N ASP A 184 -31.48 17.92 -14.59
CA ASP A 184 -30.59 17.43 -13.55
C ASP A 184 -29.22 18.10 -13.62
N ARG A 185 -28.66 18.43 -12.47
CA ARG A 185 -27.27 18.87 -12.36
C ARG A 185 -26.48 17.96 -11.42
N TRP A 186 -25.38 17.47 -11.95
CA TRP A 186 -24.41 16.64 -11.25
C TRP A 186 -23.21 17.47 -10.83
N LEU A 187 -22.75 17.28 -9.59
CA LEU A 187 -21.50 17.82 -9.07
C LEU A 187 -20.69 16.69 -8.47
N LEU A 188 -19.49 16.43 -8.99
CA LEU A 188 -18.46 15.66 -8.32
C LEU A 188 -17.49 16.66 -7.68
N CYS A 189 -17.09 16.42 -6.43
CA CYS A 189 -16.15 17.29 -5.74
C CYS A 189 -15.24 16.55 -4.76
N SER A 190 -14.01 17.05 -4.60
CA SER A 190 -13.09 16.65 -3.53
C SER A 190 -13.48 17.29 -2.19
N ASP A 191 -12.87 16.80 -1.10
CA ASP A 191 -13.13 17.29 0.26
C ASP A 191 -12.73 18.76 0.47
N GLY A 192 -11.81 19.27 -0.34
CA GLY A 192 -11.45 20.68 -0.35
C GLY A 192 -12.59 21.62 -0.70
N LEU A 193 -13.69 21.14 -1.32
CA LEU A 193 -14.91 21.94 -1.46
C LEU A 193 -15.78 21.82 -0.22
N PHE A 194 -16.34 20.65 0.05
CA PHE A 194 -17.39 20.46 1.06
C PHE A 194 -16.86 20.54 2.49
N GLY A 195 -15.54 20.47 2.68
CA GLY A 195 -14.88 20.70 3.97
C GLY A 195 -14.85 22.17 4.41
N VAL A 196 -15.07 23.11 3.49
CA VAL A 196 -15.08 24.56 3.79
C VAL A 196 -16.28 25.33 3.25
N VAL A 197 -17.05 24.74 2.33
CA VAL A 197 -18.30 25.32 1.78
C VAL A 197 -19.48 24.50 2.26
N ALA A 198 -20.41 25.15 2.97
CA ALA A 198 -21.60 24.50 3.51
C ALA A 198 -22.57 24.00 2.42
N HIS A 199 -23.29 22.92 2.71
CA HIS A 199 -24.24 22.27 1.80
C HIS A 199 -25.24 23.26 1.16
N ASP A 200 -25.93 24.09 1.95
CA ASP A 200 -26.91 25.08 1.46
C ASP A 200 -26.28 26.11 0.51
N THR A 201 -24.99 26.43 0.71
CA THR A 201 -24.26 27.33 -0.17
C THR A 201 -23.94 26.66 -1.50
N ILE A 202 -23.60 25.37 -1.49
CA ILE A 202 -23.41 24.57 -2.70
C ILE A 202 -24.74 24.48 -3.47
N GLU A 203 -25.84 24.15 -2.78
CA GLU A 203 -27.18 24.04 -3.37
C GLU A 203 -27.61 25.34 -4.06
N SER A 204 -27.58 26.45 -3.32
CA SER A 204 -27.98 27.75 -3.85
C SER A 204 -27.10 28.22 -5.02
N THR A 205 -25.80 27.91 -4.99
CA THR A 205 -24.88 28.22 -6.09
C THR A 205 -25.21 27.41 -7.34
N LEU A 206 -25.43 26.09 -7.19
CA LEU A 206 -25.80 25.21 -8.30
C LEU A 206 -27.18 25.51 -8.85
N ALA A 207 -28.13 25.99 -8.04
CA ALA A 207 -29.48 26.34 -8.49
C ALA A 207 -29.54 27.72 -9.17
N GLY A 208 -28.70 28.67 -8.76
CA GLY A 208 -28.83 30.08 -9.14
C GLY A 208 -28.03 30.54 -10.37
N MET A 209 -27.12 29.72 -10.90
CA MET A 209 -26.18 30.10 -11.97
C MET A 209 -26.13 29.03 -13.06
N ASP A 210 -25.56 29.29 -14.24
CA ASP A 210 -25.19 28.21 -15.16
C ASP A 210 -23.97 27.43 -14.64
N ILE A 211 -23.74 26.23 -15.15
CA ILE A 211 -22.73 25.30 -14.63
C ILE A 211 -21.29 25.83 -14.66
N VAL A 212 -20.96 26.72 -15.61
CA VAL A 212 -19.60 27.28 -15.74
C VAL A 212 -19.39 28.29 -14.62
N HIS A 213 -20.28 29.29 -14.50
CA HIS A 213 -20.19 30.28 -13.44
C HIS A 213 -20.39 29.66 -12.05
N ALA A 214 -21.23 28.63 -11.92
CA ALA A 214 -21.38 27.88 -10.68
C ALA A 214 -20.07 27.20 -10.27
N GLY A 215 -19.39 26.53 -11.21
CA GLY A 215 -18.10 25.89 -10.93
C GLY A 215 -17.01 26.89 -10.55
N GLU A 216 -16.89 28.02 -11.25
CA GLU A 216 -15.96 29.10 -10.88
C GLU A 216 -16.29 29.64 -9.49
N ARG A 217 -17.57 29.88 -9.21
CA ARG A 217 -18.03 30.40 -7.93
C ARG A 217 -17.76 29.43 -6.77
N LEU A 218 -17.92 28.12 -6.98
CA LEU A 218 -17.60 27.12 -5.97
C LEU A 218 -16.10 27.12 -5.61
N ILE A 219 -15.21 27.24 -6.60
CA ILE A 219 -13.77 27.39 -6.35
C ILE A 219 -13.48 28.69 -5.57
N GLU A 220 -14.08 29.82 -5.96
CA GLU A 220 -13.93 31.08 -5.23
C GLU A 220 -14.40 30.99 -3.77
N LEU A 221 -15.54 30.33 -3.54
CA LEU A 221 -16.09 30.14 -2.21
C LEU A 221 -15.17 29.27 -1.36
N ALA A 222 -14.61 28.20 -1.92
CA ALA A 222 -13.66 27.35 -1.21
C ALA A 222 -12.38 28.13 -0.84
N LEU A 223 -11.83 28.90 -1.79
CA LEU A 223 -10.68 29.78 -1.55
C LEU A 223 -11.00 30.86 -0.50
N ALA A 224 -12.20 31.43 -0.51
CA ALA A 224 -12.66 32.39 0.49
C ALA A 224 -12.82 31.73 1.88
N GLY A 225 -13.24 30.47 1.93
CA GLY A 225 -13.27 29.61 3.12
C GLY A 225 -11.89 29.19 3.62
N GLY A 226 -10.82 29.54 2.89
CA GLY A 226 -9.42 29.30 3.27
C GLY A 226 -8.74 28.16 2.51
N ALA A 227 -9.48 27.31 1.80
CA ALA A 227 -9.00 26.18 0.99
C ALA A 227 -7.71 25.52 1.56
N PRO A 228 -7.81 24.80 2.70
CA PRO A 228 -6.67 24.13 3.31
C PRO A 228 -6.18 22.93 2.47
N ASP A 229 -7.00 22.47 1.52
CA ASP A 229 -6.71 21.38 0.60
C ASP A 229 -6.81 21.79 -0.87
N ASN A 230 -6.44 20.87 -1.75
CA ASN A 230 -6.77 20.93 -3.17
C ASN A 230 -8.30 20.93 -3.35
N VAL A 231 -8.79 21.71 -4.31
CA VAL A 231 -10.24 21.86 -4.53
C VAL A 231 -10.53 21.57 -5.99
N THR A 232 -11.31 20.52 -6.24
CA THR A 232 -11.71 20.12 -7.58
C THR A 232 -13.21 19.92 -7.66
N VAL A 233 -13.80 20.41 -8.74
CA VAL A 233 -15.22 20.25 -9.06
C VAL A 233 -15.39 19.84 -10.52
N VAL A 234 -16.22 18.82 -10.76
CA VAL A 234 -16.64 18.37 -12.09
C VAL A 234 -18.16 18.44 -12.14
N LEU A 235 -18.69 19.25 -13.05
CA LEU A 235 -20.10 19.55 -13.17
C LEU A 235 -20.67 19.03 -14.48
N ALA A 236 -21.91 18.57 -14.44
CA ALA A 236 -22.69 18.33 -15.65
C ALA A 236 -24.16 18.72 -15.49
N GLU A 237 -24.75 19.30 -16.52
CA GLU A 237 -26.18 19.54 -16.66
C GLU A 237 -26.74 18.64 -17.75
N VAL A 238 -27.77 17.87 -17.41
CA VAL A 238 -28.49 17.01 -18.35
C VAL A 238 -29.43 17.88 -19.17
N VAL A 239 -29.28 17.85 -20.49
CA VAL A 239 -30.13 18.60 -21.42
C VAL A 239 -30.80 17.67 -22.43
N ASP A 240 -32.00 18.04 -22.89
CA ASP A 240 -32.67 17.31 -23.97
C ASP A 240 -31.90 17.51 -25.29
N ASP A 241 -31.60 16.42 -25.97
CA ASP A 241 -30.90 16.40 -27.26
C ASP A 241 -31.58 17.30 -28.31
N LYS A 242 -32.91 17.42 -28.25
CA LYS A 242 -33.71 18.28 -29.15
C LYS A 242 -33.54 19.78 -28.91
N SER A 243 -33.09 20.17 -27.73
CA SER A 243 -32.91 21.59 -27.35
C SER A 243 -31.59 22.19 -27.85
N THR A 244 -30.75 21.40 -28.54
CA THR A 244 -29.35 21.75 -28.82
C THR A 244 -29.09 22.48 -30.14
N HIS A 245 -30.13 22.91 -30.86
CA HIS A 245 -29.96 23.66 -32.12
C HIS A 245 -29.34 25.06 -31.94
N GLU A 246 -29.20 25.58 -30.72
CA GLU A 246 -28.82 26.98 -30.46
C GLU A 246 -27.48 27.18 -29.71
N VAL A 247 -26.79 26.13 -29.24
CA VAL A 247 -25.59 26.28 -28.38
C VAL A 247 -24.38 25.52 -28.94
N PRO A 248 -23.20 26.15 -29.10
CA PRO A 248 -21.98 25.47 -29.53
C PRO A 248 -21.60 24.35 -28.56
N ARG A 249 -21.34 23.17 -29.12
CA ARG A 249 -20.89 22.00 -28.38
C ARG A 249 -19.45 22.23 -27.89
N SER A 250 -19.18 22.14 -26.59
CA SER A 250 -17.82 21.77 -26.17
C SER A 250 -17.64 20.30 -26.55
N GLN A 251 -17.01 20.03 -27.68
CA GLN A 251 -16.77 18.66 -28.16
C GLN A 251 -15.51 18.05 -27.56
N TYR A 252 -14.69 18.87 -26.91
CA TYR A 252 -13.42 18.42 -26.35
C TYR A 252 -13.59 18.14 -24.86
N PRO A 253 -13.09 16.99 -24.38
CA PRO A 253 -13.00 16.73 -22.96
C PRO A 253 -12.20 17.83 -22.24
N ILE A 254 -12.63 18.16 -21.03
CA ILE A 254 -11.92 19.04 -20.11
C ILE A 254 -11.18 18.17 -19.10
N VAL A 255 -9.87 18.37 -18.98
CA VAL A 255 -9.03 17.70 -17.99
C VAL A 255 -8.48 18.77 -17.05
N VAL A 256 -8.56 18.52 -15.74
CA VAL A 256 -8.11 19.45 -14.68
C VAL A 256 -7.27 18.73 -13.63
N GLY A 257 -6.54 19.50 -12.82
CA GLY A 257 -5.73 18.96 -11.73
C GLY A 257 -4.44 18.31 -12.22
N SER A 258 -3.96 17.27 -11.52
CA SER A 258 -2.73 16.52 -11.78
C SER A 258 -2.72 15.83 -13.15
N ALA A 259 -3.90 15.50 -13.70
CA ALA A 259 -4.04 14.92 -15.03
C ALA A 259 -3.92 15.94 -16.18
N ALA A 260 -3.99 17.25 -15.90
CA ALA A 260 -3.96 18.28 -16.93
C ALA A 260 -2.52 18.63 -17.35
N VAL A 261 -2.34 19.06 -18.60
CA VAL A 261 -1.01 19.45 -19.14
C VAL A 261 -0.39 20.62 -18.35
N ASP A 262 -1.23 21.44 -17.73
CA ASP A 262 -0.90 22.62 -16.96
C ASP A 262 -1.07 22.44 -15.44
N TYR A 263 -0.94 21.20 -14.93
CA TYR A 263 -1.10 20.83 -13.52
C TYR A 263 -0.25 21.62 -12.50
N ARG A 264 0.79 22.34 -12.95
CA ARG A 264 1.64 23.21 -12.12
C ARG A 264 1.15 24.66 -12.00
N LYS A 265 -0.08 24.96 -12.42
CA LYS A 265 -0.67 26.29 -12.28
C LYS A 265 -0.74 26.72 -10.80
N PRO A 266 -0.30 27.95 -10.45
CA PRO A 266 -0.43 28.46 -9.09
C PRO A 266 -1.89 28.73 -8.74
N THR A 267 -2.21 28.76 -7.44
CA THR A 267 -3.56 29.09 -6.94
C THR A 267 -4.07 30.44 -7.45
N ARG A 268 -5.36 30.50 -7.82
CA ARG A 268 -6.06 31.73 -8.17
C ARG A 268 -6.18 32.68 -6.98
N GLY A 269 -6.13 32.16 -5.75
CA GLY A 269 -6.32 32.93 -4.53
C GLY A 269 -5.11 33.75 -4.05
N GLY A 270 -3.98 33.73 -4.77
CA GLY A 270 -2.64 34.08 -4.26
C GLY A 270 -2.41 35.45 -3.58
N THR A 271 -3.34 36.41 -3.65
CA THR A 271 -3.23 37.70 -2.94
C THR A 271 -4.39 38.01 -1.98
N SER A 272 -5.36 37.09 -1.85
CA SER A 272 -6.57 37.29 -1.06
C SER A 272 -6.27 37.40 0.44
N ALA A 273 -7.21 37.94 1.21
CA ALA A 273 -7.12 37.97 2.67
C ALA A 273 -6.99 36.55 3.24
N ALA A 274 -7.75 35.59 2.69
CA ALA A 274 -7.65 34.18 3.03
C ALA A 274 -6.25 33.61 2.74
N ALA A 275 -5.64 33.96 1.61
CA ALA A 275 -4.29 33.51 1.27
C ALA A 275 -3.23 34.08 2.21
N LYS A 276 -3.36 35.36 2.59
CA LYS A 276 -2.51 35.98 3.61
C LYS A 276 -2.70 35.31 4.97
N ALA A 277 -3.93 35.00 5.36
CA ALA A 277 -4.23 34.28 6.60
C ALA A 277 -3.64 32.86 6.56
N ALA A 278 -3.82 32.11 5.47
CA ALA A 278 -3.25 30.78 5.27
C ALA A 278 -1.72 30.81 5.33
N ALA A 279 -1.06 31.80 4.72
CA ALA A 279 0.39 31.99 4.80
C ALA A 279 0.88 32.35 6.22
N LEU A 280 0.06 33.06 7.00
CA LEU A 280 0.34 33.36 8.40
C LEU A 280 0.11 32.12 9.26
N THR A 281 -0.94 31.35 9.01
CA THR A 281 -1.25 30.10 9.73
C THR A 281 -0.25 29.01 9.38
N SER A 282 0.25 28.91 8.15
CA SER A 282 1.32 27.96 7.80
C SER A 282 2.64 28.36 8.45
N LYS A 283 3.00 29.65 8.44
CA LYS A 283 4.13 30.16 9.24
C LYS A 283 3.94 29.97 10.74
N ARG A 284 2.71 30.13 11.24
CA ARG A 284 2.34 29.93 12.64
C ARG A 284 2.21 28.45 12.99
N ALA A 285 1.93 27.55 12.05
CA ALA A 285 1.92 26.11 12.25
C ALA A 285 3.36 25.57 12.24
N VAL A 286 4.23 26.11 11.39
CA VAL A 286 5.68 25.87 11.47
C VAL A 286 6.27 26.45 12.76
N LYS A 287 5.83 27.65 13.16
CA LYS A 287 6.23 28.29 14.42
C LYS A 287 5.63 27.59 15.65
N ASN A 288 4.38 27.16 15.60
CA ASN A 288 3.68 26.41 16.65
C ASN A 288 4.17 24.97 16.69
N ALA A 289 4.59 24.33 15.61
CA ALA A 289 5.29 23.04 15.65
C ALA A 289 6.69 23.19 16.28
N ALA A 290 7.30 24.37 16.13
CA ALA A 290 8.54 24.74 16.84
C ALA A 290 8.29 25.25 18.28
N GLU A 291 7.09 25.73 18.62
CA GLU A 291 6.71 26.25 19.95
C GLU A 291 5.89 25.23 20.78
N SER A 292 5.30 24.20 20.19
CA SER A 292 4.54 23.14 20.88
C SER A 292 5.43 22.07 21.50
N GLU A 293 6.74 22.08 21.20
CA GLU A 293 7.76 21.47 22.06
C GLU A 293 8.08 22.31 23.31
N SER A 294 7.45 23.49 23.53
CA SER A 294 7.87 24.45 24.57
C SER A 294 6.82 24.96 25.57
N GLU A 295 5.56 24.50 25.57
CA GLU A 295 4.64 24.75 26.70
C GLU A 295 4.32 23.47 27.48
N ALA A 296 4.98 23.30 28.63
CA ALA A 296 4.49 22.48 29.74
C ALA A 296 4.46 23.33 31.02
N VAL A 297 3.39 23.20 31.80
CA VAL A 297 3.18 23.78 33.16
C VAL A 297 4.31 23.34 34.13
N PRO A 298 4.80 24.16 35.08
CA PRO A 298 5.81 25.23 34.96
C PRO A 298 7.23 24.89 35.52
N GLU A 299 8.20 25.73 35.11
CA GLU A 299 9.58 26.06 35.60
C GLU A 299 10.62 24.99 36.00
N GLU A 300 11.69 24.85 35.19
CA GLU A 300 13.13 24.94 35.59
C GLU A 300 14.06 25.08 34.33
N PRO A 301 15.29 25.64 34.43
CA PRO A 301 15.95 26.41 33.36
C PRO A 301 16.62 25.57 32.24
N PRO A 302 16.92 26.18 31.05
CA PRO A 302 17.10 25.43 29.81
C PRO A 302 18.51 24.84 29.66
N ARG A 303 18.60 23.57 29.24
CA ARG A 303 19.86 22.91 28.86
C ARG A 303 19.88 22.49 27.38
N SER A 304 21.02 22.80 26.76
CA SER A 304 21.36 22.77 25.34
C SER A 304 21.10 21.48 24.54
N ARG A 305 21.03 21.64 23.21
CA ARG A 305 20.86 20.65 22.11
C ARG A 305 21.74 19.38 22.15
N ALA A 306 22.62 19.21 23.14
CA ALA A 306 23.38 17.99 23.39
C ALA A 306 22.53 16.86 24.02
N ALA A 307 21.48 17.20 24.78
CA ALA A 307 20.65 16.23 25.49
C ALA A 307 19.81 15.33 24.54
N ALA A 308 19.31 15.89 23.44
CA ALA A 308 18.52 15.15 22.45
C ALA A 308 19.34 14.10 21.70
N ARG A 309 20.61 14.41 21.37
CA ARG A 309 21.54 13.42 20.78
C ARG A 309 21.88 12.31 21.77
N LEU A 310 21.96 12.63 23.06
CA LEU A 310 22.16 11.66 24.13
C LEU A 310 20.95 10.73 24.32
N ALA A 311 19.73 11.23 24.17
CA ALA A 311 18.51 10.41 24.29
C ALA A 311 18.43 9.33 23.19
N VAL A 312 18.79 9.66 21.95
CA VAL A 312 18.87 8.69 20.84
C VAL A 312 19.95 7.64 21.11
N VAL A 313 21.11 8.06 21.62
CA VAL A 313 22.18 7.12 22.03
C VAL A 313 21.71 6.21 23.16
N PHE A 314 20.97 6.73 24.15
CA PHE A 314 20.40 5.93 25.24
C PHE A 314 19.35 4.93 24.74
N ALA A 315 18.51 5.31 23.77
CA ALA A 315 17.54 4.39 23.17
C ALA A 315 18.21 3.23 22.44
N VAL A 316 19.25 3.53 21.64
CA VAL A 316 20.06 2.50 20.96
C VAL A 316 20.78 1.61 21.99
N LEU A 317 21.37 2.21 23.03
CA LEU A 317 22.00 1.44 24.11
C LEU A 317 20.99 0.56 24.85
N ALA A 318 19.76 1.03 25.09
CA ALA A 318 18.72 0.22 25.73
C ALA A 318 18.33 -0.99 24.88
N ILE A 319 18.26 -0.86 23.56
CA ILE A 319 18.00 -1.97 22.64
C ILE A 319 19.16 -2.98 22.67
N VAL A 320 20.40 -2.51 22.59
CA VAL A 320 21.59 -3.36 22.67
C VAL A 320 21.67 -4.07 24.02
N PHE A 321 21.42 -3.36 25.12
CA PHE A 321 21.44 -3.92 26.47
C PHE A 321 20.30 -4.91 26.68
N GLY A 322 19.12 -4.64 26.12
CA GLY A 322 17.98 -5.57 26.10
C GLY A 322 18.30 -6.86 25.34
N GLY A 323 18.95 -6.75 24.18
CA GLY A 323 19.44 -7.90 23.40
C GLY A 323 20.51 -8.72 24.15
N LEU A 324 21.51 -8.05 24.74
CA LEU A 324 22.54 -8.69 25.57
C LEU A 324 21.95 -9.34 26.83
N PHE A 325 20.96 -8.70 27.47
CA PHE A 325 20.26 -9.26 28.62
C PHE A 325 19.43 -10.48 28.25
N ALA A 326 18.73 -10.45 27.12
CA ALA A 326 17.99 -11.61 26.60
C ALA A 326 18.95 -12.78 26.28
N ALA A 327 20.09 -12.50 25.63
CA ALA A 327 21.12 -13.50 25.36
C ALA A 327 21.73 -14.06 26.66
N TYR A 328 22.07 -13.21 27.64
CA TYR A 328 22.55 -13.65 28.95
C TYR A 328 21.50 -14.49 29.69
N ARG A 329 20.24 -14.08 29.68
CA ARG A 329 19.15 -14.84 30.31
C ARG A 329 18.99 -16.22 29.66
N TRP A 330 19.13 -16.32 28.34
CA TRP A 330 19.09 -17.59 27.62
C TRP A 330 20.24 -18.52 28.00
N THR A 331 21.48 -18.00 28.11
CA THR A 331 22.64 -18.82 28.53
C THR A 331 22.50 -19.31 29.97
N GLN A 332 21.90 -18.53 30.88
CA GLN A 332 21.65 -18.92 32.27
C GLN A 332 20.61 -20.05 32.43
N GLY A 333 19.89 -20.41 31.37
CA GLY A 333 18.96 -21.55 31.32
C GLY A 333 19.58 -22.86 30.84
N GLN A 334 20.79 -22.82 30.26
CA GLN A 334 21.46 -23.99 29.70
C GLN A 334 22.33 -24.71 30.73
N TYR A 335 22.45 -26.02 30.60
CA TYR A 335 23.33 -26.86 31.41
C TYR A 335 24.17 -27.75 30.51
N TYR A 336 25.40 -28.08 30.90
CA TYR A 336 26.17 -29.08 30.18
C TYR A 336 26.97 -29.97 31.13
N VAL A 337 27.33 -31.16 30.65
CA VAL A 337 28.14 -32.13 31.40
C VAL A 337 29.53 -32.20 30.76
N ALA A 338 30.57 -32.05 31.57
CA ALA A 338 31.98 -32.13 31.16
C ALA A 338 32.85 -32.73 32.26
N VAL A 339 34.13 -32.93 31.97
CA VAL A 339 35.12 -33.46 32.92
C VAL A 339 35.86 -32.33 33.62
N ASP A 340 35.86 -32.34 34.95
CA ASP A 340 36.61 -31.41 35.81
C ASP A 340 37.36 -32.20 36.89
N GLY A 341 38.68 -32.02 37.00
CA GLY A 341 39.49 -32.71 38.02
C GLY A 341 39.34 -34.24 38.04
N GLY A 342 39.12 -34.85 36.87
CA GLY A 342 38.95 -36.31 36.73
C GLY A 342 37.57 -36.85 37.15
N LYS A 343 36.60 -35.98 37.42
CA LYS A 343 35.22 -36.33 37.76
C LYS A 343 34.23 -35.76 36.74
N VAL A 344 33.08 -36.39 36.61
CA VAL A 344 31.95 -35.87 35.81
C VAL A 344 31.31 -34.69 36.56
N THR A 345 31.18 -33.55 35.92
CA THR A 345 30.70 -32.31 36.53
C THR A 345 29.61 -31.68 35.65
N ILE A 346 28.55 -31.20 36.29
CA ILE A 346 27.49 -30.42 35.66
C ILE A 346 27.83 -28.94 35.79
N TYR A 347 27.82 -28.25 34.67
CA TYR A 347 27.99 -26.81 34.56
C TYR A 347 26.66 -26.15 34.20
N ARG A 348 26.45 -24.92 34.67
CA ARG A 348 25.36 -24.04 34.25
C ARG A 348 25.93 -22.95 33.35
N GLY A 349 25.37 -22.80 32.15
CA GLY A 349 25.86 -21.90 31.10
C GLY A 349 26.19 -22.63 29.80
N ILE A 350 26.95 -21.96 28.93
CA ILE A 350 27.43 -22.50 27.65
C ILE A 350 28.93 -22.85 27.74
N PRO A 351 29.41 -23.90 27.05
CA PRO A 351 30.80 -24.33 27.11
C PRO A 351 31.73 -23.48 26.22
N GLU A 352 31.51 -22.17 26.20
CA GLU A 352 32.28 -21.19 25.42
C GLU A 352 32.96 -20.20 26.37
N SER A 353 34.10 -19.65 25.94
CA SER A 353 34.85 -18.63 26.68
C SER A 353 35.39 -17.58 25.75
N ILE A 354 35.28 -16.30 26.13
CA ILE A 354 35.92 -15.19 25.42
C ILE A 354 37.00 -14.63 26.33
N GLY A 355 38.26 -14.90 25.98
CA GLY A 355 39.42 -14.49 26.77
C GLY A 355 39.40 -15.08 28.19
N PRO A 356 39.57 -14.28 29.26
CA PRO A 356 39.56 -14.77 30.65
C PRO A 356 38.16 -15.02 31.22
N ILE A 357 37.09 -14.73 30.45
CA ILE A 357 35.70 -14.82 30.92
C ILE A 357 35.12 -16.16 30.48
N SER A 358 34.80 -17.02 31.45
CA SER A 358 34.03 -18.24 31.23
C SER A 358 32.53 -17.93 31.32
N PHE A 359 31.75 -18.37 30.32
CA PHE A 359 30.29 -18.22 30.31
C PHE A 359 29.57 -19.38 31.00
N SER A 360 30.29 -20.15 31.81
CA SER A 360 29.75 -21.25 32.60
C SER A 360 30.31 -21.26 34.02
N SER A 361 29.54 -21.83 34.93
CA SER A 361 29.95 -22.04 36.32
C SER A 361 29.65 -23.48 36.73
N VAL A 362 30.47 -24.02 37.63
CA VAL A 362 30.25 -25.37 38.18
C VAL A 362 28.95 -25.34 38.99
N TYR A 363 27.96 -26.08 38.52
CA TYR A 363 26.68 -26.24 39.22
C TYR A 363 26.76 -27.37 40.24
N GLU A 364 27.28 -28.54 39.82
CA GLU A 364 27.34 -29.73 40.67
C GLU A 364 28.52 -30.63 40.26
N ARG A 365 29.47 -30.88 41.17
CA ARG A 365 30.52 -31.90 40.98
C ARG A 365 30.02 -33.25 41.46
N THR A 366 29.99 -34.23 40.57
CA THR A 366 29.51 -35.57 40.93
C THR A 366 30.63 -36.43 41.51
N ASN A 367 30.28 -37.47 42.26
CA ASN A 367 31.23 -38.45 42.78
C ASN A 367 31.58 -39.59 41.77
N ILE A 368 31.48 -39.33 40.46
CA ILE A 368 31.77 -40.31 39.41
C ILE A 368 33.17 -40.04 38.85
N PRO A 369 34.19 -40.88 39.16
CA PRO A 369 35.50 -40.78 38.54
C PRO A 369 35.44 -41.21 37.09
N VAL A 370 36.00 -40.40 36.19
CA VAL A 370 35.99 -40.67 34.74
C VAL A 370 36.79 -41.93 34.40
N SER A 371 37.78 -42.30 35.23
CA SER A 371 38.56 -43.54 35.12
C SER A 371 37.73 -44.82 35.24
N GLN A 372 36.54 -44.75 35.84
CA GLN A 372 35.65 -45.89 36.05
C GLN A 372 34.56 -46.00 34.97
N LEU A 373 34.64 -45.16 33.92
CA LEU A 373 33.72 -45.19 32.79
C LEU A 373 34.31 -45.98 31.60
N PRO A 374 33.47 -46.65 30.79
CA PRO A 374 33.87 -47.29 29.53
C PRO A 374 34.60 -46.32 28.59
N SER A 375 35.50 -46.82 27.73
CA SER A 375 36.29 -46.00 26.79
C SER A 375 35.41 -45.11 25.90
N VAL A 376 34.29 -45.64 25.41
CA VAL A 376 33.32 -44.92 24.57
C VAL A 376 32.67 -43.75 25.34
N ALA A 377 32.38 -43.93 26.62
CA ALA A 377 31.81 -42.86 27.45
C ALA A 377 32.86 -41.78 27.77
N ARG A 378 34.13 -42.17 27.95
CA ARG A 378 35.25 -41.23 28.12
C ARG A 378 35.47 -40.38 26.88
N GLU A 379 35.40 -41.00 25.70
CA GLU A 379 35.55 -40.30 24.42
C GLU A 379 34.39 -39.33 24.14
N ARG A 380 33.15 -39.71 24.48
CA ARG A 380 32.00 -38.78 24.36
C ARG A 380 32.04 -37.62 25.35
N LEU A 381 32.62 -37.81 26.54
CA LEU A 381 32.81 -36.75 27.55
C LEU A 381 33.98 -35.82 27.23
N SER A 382 34.77 -36.10 26.18
CA SER A 382 35.80 -35.18 25.68
C SER A 382 35.20 -33.94 25.01
N SER A 383 33.93 -34.03 24.57
CA SER A 383 33.15 -32.90 24.08
C SER A 383 32.01 -32.57 25.06
N PRO A 384 31.76 -31.29 25.38
CA PRO A 384 30.67 -30.88 26.26
C PRO A 384 29.29 -31.36 25.78
N ILE A 385 28.52 -31.99 26.66
CA ILE A 385 27.16 -32.46 26.35
C ILE A 385 26.14 -31.44 26.86
N THR A 386 25.65 -30.57 25.97
CA THR A 386 24.70 -29.49 26.29
C THR A 386 23.26 -29.99 26.42
N ARG A 387 22.50 -29.46 27.38
CA ARG A 387 21.09 -29.76 27.68
C ARG A 387 20.33 -28.49 28.05
N SER A 388 19.06 -28.45 27.68
CA SER A 388 18.18 -27.29 27.88
C SER A 388 17.62 -27.19 29.31
N SER A 389 17.87 -28.21 30.16
CA SER A 389 17.43 -28.21 31.55
C SER A 389 18.35 -29.02 32.48
N LEU A 390 18.29 -28.69 33.78
CA LEU A 390 19.01 -29.43 34.83
C LEU A 390 18.54 -30.88 34.94
N GLY A 391 17.25 -31.15 34.73
CA GLY A 391 16.68 -32.50 34.78
C GLY A 391 17.30 -33.42 33.73
N GLU A 392 17.46 -32.92 32.50
CA GLU A 392 18.13 -33.65 31.43
C GLU A 392 19.63 -33.85 31.69
N ALA A 393 20.32 -32.84 32.22
CA ALA A 393 21.74 -32.97 32.58
C ALA A 393 21.94 -34.04 33.67
N ARG A 394 21.05 -34.10 34.68
CA ARG A 394 21.05 -35.16 35.70
C ARG A 394 20.72 -36.53 35.13
N ALA A 395 19.82 -36.61 34.15
CA ALA A 395 19.53 -37.87 33.46
C ALA A 395 20.77 -38.43 32.74
N VAL A 396 21.57 -37.57 32.11
CA VAL A 396 22.87 -37.97 31.51
C VAL A 396 23.82 -38.54 32.57
N VAL A 397 23.97 -37.85 33.71
CA VAL A 397 24.81 -38.34 34.82
C VAL A 397 24.30 -39.68 35.38
N SER A 398 22.98 -39.85 35.51
CA SER A 398 22.37 -41.10 35.98
C SER A 398 22.64 -42.26 35.01
N ASN A 399 22.57 -42.01 33.70
CA ASN A 399 22.88 -43.01 32.68
C ASN A 399 24.37 -43.40 32.71
N LEU A 400 25.28 -42.43 32.87
CA LEU A 400 26.71 -42.67 33.07
C LEU A 400 26.99 -43.49 34.35
N ARG A 401 26.22 -43.25 35.41
CA ARG A 401 26.29 -44.05 36.65
C ARG A 401 25.83 -45.49 36.42
N ALA A 402 24.78 -45.72 35.64
CA ALA A 402 24.30 -47.06 35.32
C ALA A 402 25.31 -47.85 34.46
N GLN A 403 26.01 -47.18 33.53
CA GLN A 403 27.04 -47.79 32.69
C GLN A 403 28.33 -48.17 33.45
N ARG A 404 28.53 -47.64 34.66
CA ARG A 404 29.60 -48.06 35.58
C ARG A 404 29.37 -49.48 36.13
N SER A 405 28.12 -49.95 36.13
CA SER A 405 27.72 -51.23 36.73
C SER A 405 27.70 -52.40 35.75
N THR A 406 27.92 -52.18 34.45
CA THR A 406 28.03 -53.25 33.45
C THR A 406 29.50 -53.64 33.25
N PRO A 407 29.92 -54.88 33.60
CA PRO A 407 31.23 -55.37 33.19
C PRO A 407 31.26 -55.50 31.65
N SER A 408 32.24 -54.86 31.02
CA SER A 408 32.51 -54.99 29.59
C SER A 408 32.86 -56.45 29.26
N PRO A 409 32.26 -57.10 28.25
CA PRO A 409 32.78 -58.36 27.75
C PRO A 409 34.16 -58.14 27.09
N SER A 410 35.08 -59.06 27.37
CA SER A 410 36.44 -59.12 26.82
C SER A 410 36.41 -59.55 25.34
N PRO A 411 37.30 -59.04 24.46
CA PRO A 411 37.34 -59.46 23.05
C PRO A 411 37.93 -60.87 22.93
N SER A 412 37.32 -61.70 22.09
CA SER A 412 37.85 -63.02 21.67
C SER A 412 38.45 -62.90 20.25
N PRO A 413 39.50 -63.67 19.91
CA PRO A 413 40.47 -63.30 18.88
C PRO A 413 40.04 -63.68 17.45
N SER A 414 40.57 -62.92 16.47
CA SER A 414 40.60 -63.28 15.06
C SER A 414 41.45 -64.52 14.77
N PRO A 415 41.23 -65.17 13.61
CA PRO A 415 42.31 -65.69 12.80
C PRO A 415 42.48 -64.92 11.49
N SER A 416 43.76 -64.67 11.20
CA SER A 416 44.48 -64.35 9.95
C SER A 416 44.08 -65.29 8.79
N THR A 417 44.29 -65.10 7.48
CA THR A 417 45.31 -64.46 6.59
C THR A 417 44.79 -64.75 5.15
N THR A 418 44.96 -63.95 4.08
CA THR A 418 46.18 -63.73 3.27
C THR A 418 45.93 -62.67 2.15
N SER A 419 46.95 -61.86 1.84
CA SER A 419 47.12 -61.00 0.64
C SER A 419 47.59 -61.83 -0.60
N PRO A 420 47.79 -61.35 -1.87
CA PRO A 420 48.44 -60.08 -2.27
C PRO A 420 47.96 -59.37 -3.58
N THR A 421 48.59 -58.21 -3.84
CA THR A 421 48.58 -57.28 -5.00
C THR A 421 49.73 -57.64 -6.02
N PRO A 422 50.08 -56.92 -7.12
CA PRO A 422 49.41 -56.37 -8.35
C PRO A 422 50.02 -56.91 -9.69
N THR A 423 49.63 -56.40 -10.90
CA THR A 423 50.51 -55.88 -12.02
C THR A 423 49.72 -55.52 -13.31
N ALA A 424 50.19 -54.48 -14.06
CA ALA A 424 49.73 -53.91 -15.37
C ALA A 424 50.21 -54.74 -16.61
N PRO A 425 50.26 -54.35 -17.93
CA PRO A 425 50.49 -53.01 -18.56
C PRO A 425 49.87 -52.68 -19.99
N GLY A 426 49.93 -51.41 -20.41
CA GLY A 426 50.50 -50.95 -21.72
C GLY A 426 49.65 -50.72 -23.01
N GLN A 427 50.13 -49.75 -23.84
CA GLN A 427 49.89 -49.40 -25.28
C GLN A 427 48.64 -48.58 -25.69
N GLU A 428 48.60 -47.67 -26.69
CA GLU A 428 49.53 -46.83 -27.49
C GLU A 428 48.69 -45.74 -28.25
N GLN A 429 49.31 -44.59 -28.53
CA GLN A 429 49.02 -43.39 -29.38
C GLN A 429 48.37 -43.59 -30.81
N PRO A 430 48.22 -42.57 -31.72
CA PRO A 430 47.96 -41.09 -31.67
C PRO A 430 47.07 -40.50 -32.83
N GLY A 431 46.71 -39.19 -32.74
CA GLY A 431 46.51 -38.24 -33.88
C GLY A 431 45.09 -38.16 -34.50
N GLN A 432 44.56 -37.04 -35.00
CA GLN A 432 45.08 -35.71 -35.37
C GLN A 432 43.85 -34.75 -35.68
N PRO A 433 43.99 -33.50 -36.19
CA PRO A 433 43.34 -32.30 -35.62
C PRO A 433 42.34 -31.57 -36.56
N GLY A 434 41.62 -30.57 -36.05
CA GLY A 434 40.79 -29.69 -36.88
C GLY A 434 40.08 -28.58 -36.11
N GLN A 435 40.73 -27.42 -36.03
CA GLN A 435 40.24 -26.09 -35.64
C GLN A 435 39.36 -25.46 -36.77
N PRO A 436 38.79 -24.23 -36.67
CA PRO A 436 37.85 -23.67 -35.67
C PRO A 436 36.71 -22.83 -36.33
N VAL A 437 35.99 -22.01 -35.54
CA VAL A 437 35.30 -20.73 -35.86
C VAL A 437 33.74 -20.70 -35.89
N GLN A 438 33.22 -19.78 -35.06
CA GLN A 438 31.92 -19.07 -34.91
C GLN A 438 31.29 -18.47 -36.20
N PRO A 439 30.23 -17.60 -36.20
CA PRO A 439 29.06 -17.36 -35.32
C PRO A 439 27.70 -17.13 -36.09
N GLY A 440 26.58 -17.05 -35.37
CA GLY A 440 25.52 -16.02 -35.53
C GLY A 440 24.49 -16.02 -36.69
N GLN A 441 23.23 -15.69 -36.29
CA GLN A 441 22.18 -14.90 -36.97
C GLN A 441 21.07 -15.54 -37.87
N SER A 442 19.84 -15.47 -37.34
CA SER A 442 18.59 -14.86 -37.87
C SER A 442 17.84 -15.31 -39.15
N ASN A 443 16.50 -15.30 -38.99
CA ASN A 443 15.40 -14.89 -39.89
C ASN A 443 14.46 -15.95 -40.56
N GLN A 444 13.16 -15.66 -40.36
CA GLN A 444 11.88 -16.05 -41.03
C GLN A 444 11.87 -15.93 -42.59
N PRO A 445 10.76 -16.11 -43.38
CA PRO A 445 9.32 -16.43 -43.10
C PRO A 445 8.62 -17.43 -44.09
N ALA A 446 7.29 -17.66 -43.94
CA ALA A 446 6.21 -17.59 -44.97
C ALA A 446 5.16 -18.75 -45.04
N GLN A 447 3.88 -18.38 -45.10
CA GLN A 447 2.65 -19.10 -45.57
C GLN A 447 2.55 -19.06 -47.13
N PRO A 448 1.63 -19.73 -47.91
CA PRO A 448 0.14 -19.79 -47.73
C PRO A 448 -0.70 -20.99 -48.36
N GLY A 449 -2.02 -21.10 -48.02
CA GLY A 449 -3.15 -21.39 -48.97
C GLY A 449 -3.81 -22.80 -49.16
N GLN A 450 -5.07 -22.97 -48.66
CA GLN A 450 -6.37 -23.58 -49.18
C GLN A 450 -6.45 -24.84 -50.11
N PRO A 451 -7.65 -25.47 -50.41
CA PRO A 451 -8.97 -25.59 -49.73
C PRO A 451 -9.60 -27.03 -49.79
N SER A 452 -10.78 -27.30 -49.17
CA SER A 452 -11.74 -28.36 -49.62
C SER A 452 -13.16 -28.16 -49.08
N GLN A 453 -14.14 -28.51 -49.92
CA GLN A 453 -15.59 -28.29 -49.86
C GLN A 453 -16.37 -29.49 -49.26
N THR A 454 -17.60 -29.26 -48.78
CA THR A 454 -18.87 -30.00 -49.05
C THR A 454 -20.02 -29.30 -48.29
N SER A 455 -20.89 -28.52 -48.97
CA SER A 455 -22.18 -28.87 -49.60
C SER A 455 -23.42 -28.77 -48.67
N ASN A 456 -24.28 -27.82 -49.04
CA ASN A 456 -25.63 -27.41 -48.57
C ASN A 456 -26.73 -28.48 -48.90
N PRO A 457 -28.05 -28.37 -48.53
CA PRO A 457 -28.90 -27.21 -48.83
C PRO A 457 -30.07 -26.79 -47.89
N THR A 458 -30.43 -25.51 -48.09
CA THR A 458 -31.64 -24.64 -47.93
C THR A 458 -33.03 -25.28 -48.26
N PRO A 459 -34.20 -24.55 -48.32
CA PRO A 459 -34.56 -23.17 -47.93
C PRO A 459 -35.98 -22.95 -47.29
N GLY A 460 -36.27 -21.71 -46.85
CA GLY A 460 -37.64 -21.22 -46.70
C GLY A 460 -37.71 -19.74 -46.32
N ALA A 461 -38.01 -18.89 -47.30
CA ALA A 461 -38.12 -17.43 -47.20
C ALA A 461 -39.54 -16.96 -46.84
N ASN A 462 -39.63 -15.82 -46.13
CA ASN A 462 -40.51 -14.63 -46.29
C ASN A 462 -42.01 -14.77 -46.68
N PRO A 463 -42.87 -13.76 -46.42
CA PRO A 463 -42.63 -12.30 -46.47
C PRO A 463 -42.81 -11.52 -45.16
#